data_AF-A0A447T834-F1
#
_entry.id   AF-A0A447T834-F1
#
_cell.length_a   1.000
_cell.length_b   1.000
_cell.length_c   1.000
_cell.angle_alpha   90.00
_cell.angle_beta   90.00
_cell.angle_gamma   90.00
#
_symmetry.space_group_name_H-M   'P 1'
#
loop_
_entity.id
_entity.type
_entity.pdbx_description
1 polymer ?
#
loop_
_entity_poly.entity_id
_entity_poly.type
_entity_poly.pdbx_seq_one_letter_code
_entity_poly.pdbx_strand_id
1 'polypeptide(L)'
;MNTPLQVLTRPFAIEPVTSVMLPDGIFDNAIYHLRIAAHFTNTSASALSNVTVYLESVGDPGIAPTAHTFTFPAIPAGGTVMLAWDADFQHAAPGKPLVSFVARADGFAAQRSIQQIFVSQTRFDSASNTYTCTVEEGTLTISNLQGHSPGKAWESRQATARNAAARPDSARWCPPA
;
A
#
# COMPACT_ATOMS: atom_id res chain seq x y z
N MET A 1 -15.75 30.52 -5.65
CA MET A 1 -15.99 29.39 -4.73
C MET A 1 -15.22 28.19 -5.27
N ASN A 2 -14.49 27.47 -4.42
CA ASN A 2 -13.68 26.33 -4.86
C ASN A 2 -14.54 25.06 -4.95
N THR A 3 -14.10 24.07 -5.71
CA THR A 3 -14.79 22.79 -5.86
C THR A 3 -14.95 22.10 -4.50
N PRO A 4 -16.18 21.81 -4.03
CA PRO A 4 -16.44 21.18 -2.73
C PRO A 4 -16.27 19.66 -2.81
N LEU A 5 -15.08 19.22 -3.25
CA LEU A 5 -14.66 17.83 -3.30
C LEU A 5 -13.40 17.69 -2.46
N GLN A 6 -13.46 16.88 -1.40
CA GLN A 6 -12.41 16.80 -0.39
C GLN A 6 -11.95 15.37 -0.15
N VAL A 7 -10.67 15.23 0.17
CA VAL A 7 -10.10 13.99 0.70
C VAL A 7 -10.23 14.02 2.22
N LEU A 8 -11.15 13.22 2.77
CA LEU A 8 -11.46 13.21 4.21
C LEU A 8 -10.65 12.20 5.00
N THR A 9 -10.08 11.21 4.31
CA THR A 9 -9.28 10.14 4.90
C THR A 9 -7.86 10.18 4.36
N ARG A 10 -6.89 9.71 5.15
CA ARG A 10 -5.50 9.62 4.74
C ARG A 10 -5.39 8.75 3.48
N PRO A 11 -4.63 9.17 2.44
CA PRO A 11 -4.32 8.30 1.33
C PRO A 11 -3.59 7.04 1.79
N PHE A 12 -3.78 5.94 1.08
CA PHE A 12 -3.27 4.63 1.48
C PHE A 12 -2.65 3.87 0.32
N ALA A 13 -1.72 2.99 0.63
CA ALA A 13 -1.06 2.13 -0.33
C ALA A 13 -1.94 0.92 -0.70
N ILE A 14 -2.04 0.62 -1.99
CA ILE A 14 -2.57 -0.64 -2.51
C ILE A 14 -1.45 -1.35 -3.28
N GLU A 15 -1.23 -2.62 -2.98
CA GLU A 15 -0.33 -3.49 -3.75
C GLU A 15 -1.04 -3.91 -5.05
N PRO A 16 -0.49 -3.61 -6.24
CA PRO A 16 -1.22 -3.70 -7.50
C PRO A 16 -1.53 -5.14 -7.96
N VAL A 17 -0.73 -6.15 -7.57
CA VAL A 17 -0.93 -7.55 -7.99
C VAL A 17 -2.09 -8.20 -7.25
N THR A 18 -2.12 -8.06 -5.93
CA THR A 18 -3.15 -8.64 -5.05
C THR A 18 -4.33 -7.71 -4.85
N SER A 19 -4.20 -6.42 -5.19
CA SER A 19 -5.18 -5.37 -4.90
C SER A 19 -5.51 -5.22 -3.41
N VAL A 20 -4.59 -5.64 -2.54
CA VAL A 20 -4.74 -5.55 -1.08
C VAL A 20 -4.18 -4.21 -0.60
N MET A 21 -4.93 -3.55 0.28
CA MET A 21 -4.47 -2.37 1.01
C MET A 21 -3.39 -2.81 2.00
N LEU A 22 -2.24 -2.12 1.98
CA LEU A 22 -1.18 -2.42 2.94
C LEU A 22 -1.65 -2.09 4.38
N PRO A 23 -1.16 -2.81 5.41
CA PRO A 23 -1.51 -2.52 6.79
C PRO A 23 -1.32 -1.05 7.14
N ASP A 24 -2.35 -0.44 7.74
CA ASP A 24 -2.41 1.00 8.05
C ASP A 24 -2.25 1.94 6.83
N GLY A 25 -2.26 1.42 5.61
CA GLY A 25 -2.05 2.19 4.38
C GLY A 25 -0.64 2.77 4.24
N ILE A 26 0.35 2.23 4.97
CA ILE A 26 1.76 2.62 4.87
C ILE A 26 2.33 2.22 3.50
N PHE A 27 3.19 3.07 2.95
CA PHE A 27 3.90 2.84 1.71
C PHE A 27 5.30 2.30 2.01
N ASP A 28 5.55 1.00 1.80
CA ASP A 28 6.89 0.44 1.98
C ASP A 28 7.65 0.34 0.65
N ASN A 29 8.80 1.00 0.57
CA ASN A 29 9.59 1.05 -0.67
C ASN A 29 10.34 -0.26 -1.00
N ALA A 30 10.19 -1.34 -0.23
CA ALA A 30 10.57 -2.68 -0.66
C ALA A 30 9.59 -3.25 -1.69
N ILE A 31 8.36 -2.70 -1.74
CA ILE A 31 7.41 -2.93 -2.82
C ILE A 31 7.48 -1.73 -3.75
N TYR A 32 8.21 -1.86 -4.85
CA TYR A 32 8.56 -0.71 -5.70
C TYR A 32 7.34 -0.07 -6.35
N HIS A 33 6.39 -0.88 -6.81
CA HIS A 33 5.19 -0.38 -7.49
C HIS A 33 3.99 -0.48 -6.56
N LEU A 34 3.52 0.67 -6.08
CA LEU A 34 2.34 0.78 -5.23
C LEU A 34 1.36 1.78 -5.85
N ARG A 35 0.09 1.66 -5.50
CA ARG A 35 -0.91 2.67 -5.83
C ARG A 35 -1.12 3.61 -4.67
N ILE A 36 -1.08 4.92 -4.96
CA ILE A 36 -1.55 5.96 -4.05
C ILE A 36 -3.07 6.05 -4.22
N ALA A 37 -3.83 5.56 -3.25
CA ALA A 37 -5.29 5.59 -3.28
C ALA A 37 -5.88 6.59 -2.29
N ALA A 38 -6.96 7.27 -2.66
CA ALA A 38 -7.67 8.20 -1.79
C ALA A 38 -9.17 8.25 -2.09
N HIS A 39 -9.96 8.51 -1.05
CA HIS A 39 -11.40 8.73 -1.15
C HIS A 39 -11.71 10.21 -1.30
N PHE A 40 -12.44 10.56 -2.35
CA PHE A 40 -12.89 11.92 -2.64
C PHE A 40 -14.39 12.01 -2.41
N THR A 41 -14.79 12.88 -1.49
CA THR A 41 -16.20 13.06 -1.09
C THR A 41 -16.71 14.42 -1.53
N ASN A 42 -17.87 14.45 -2.18
CA ASN A 42 -18.59 15.69 -2.48
C ASN A 42 -19.24 16.20 -1.19
N THR A 43 -18.74 17.30 -0.66
CA THR A 43 -19.20 17.89 0.61
C THR A 43 -20.29 18.93 0.43
N SER A 44 -20.78 19.15 -0.80
CA SER A 44 -21.88 20.08 -1.06
C SER A 44 -23.25 19.44 -0.91
N ALA A 45 -24.27 20.28 -0.82
CA ALA A 45 -25.67 19.87 -0.79
C ALA A 45 -26.23 19.50 -2.19
N SER A 46 -25.43 19.63 -3.26
CA SER A 46 -25.85 19.40 -4.65
C SER A 46 -24.90 18.42 -5.35
N ALA A 47 -25.35 17.84 -6.47
CA ALA A 47 -24.44 17.09 -7.33
C ALA A 47 -23.40 18.01 -7.96
N LEU A 48 -22.16 17.53 -8.09
CA LEU A 48 -21.11 18.17 -8.88
C LEU A 48 -21.11 17.58 -10.28
N SER A 49 -21.02 18.42 -11.31
CA SER A 49 -20.96 17.99 -12.71
C SER A 49 -19.57 18.19 -13.32
N ASN A 50 -19.22 17.35 -14.31
CA ASN A 50 -17.96 17.37 -15.06
C ASN A 50 -16.74 17.49 -14.13
N VAL A 51 -16.68 16.58 -13.15
CA VAL A 51 -15.62 16.58 -12.15
C VAL A 51 -14.35 15.99 -12.75
N THR A 52 -13.23 16.68 -12.64
CA THR A 52 -11.91 16.18 -12.99
C THR A 52 -11.02 16.13 -11.76
N VAL A 53 -10.31 15.02 -11.55
CA VAL A 53 -9.39 14.84 -10.42
C VAL A 53 -8.07 14.27 -10.90
N TYR A 54 -6.95 14.86 -10.48
CA TYR A 54 -5.61 14.36 -10.76
C TYR A 54 -4.68 14.54 -9.57
N LEU A 55 -3.62 13.72 -9.52
CA LEU A 55 -2.50 13.89 -8.60
C LEU A 55 -1.55 14.93 -9.23
N GLU A 56 -1.34 16.05 -8.54
CA GLU A 56 -0.52 17.17 -9.01
C GLU A 56 0.96 16.95 -8.71
N SER A 57 1.29 16.56 -7.48
CA SER A 57 2.68 16.37 -7.04
C SER A 57 2.79 15.52 -5.79
N VAL A 58 3.98 14.95 -5.57
CA VAL A 58 4.41 14.36 -4.30
C VAL A 58 5.65 15.10 -3.83
N GLY A 59 5.75 15.36 -2.52
CA GLY A 59 6.82 16.16 -1.91
C GLY A 59 8.17 15.43 -1.82
N ASP A 60 8.20 14.12 -2.03
CA ASP A 60 9.42 13.32 -2.13
C ASP A 60 9.75 13.05 -3.61
N PRO A 61 10.89 13.54 -4.13
CA PRO A 61 11.30 13.31 -5.53
C PRO A 61 11.63 11.85 -5.84
N GLY A 62 11.84 11.00 -4.83
CA GLY A 62 12.03 9.56 -4.98
C GLY A 62 10.73 8.80 -5.25
N ILE A 63 9.58 9.45 -5.14
CA ILE A 63 8.27 8.90 -5.49
C ILE A 63 7.89 9.42 -6.88
N ALA A 64 7.67 8.51 -7.82
CA ALA A 64 7.31 8.84 -9.20
C ALA A 64 5.91 8.32 -9.56
N PRO A 65 4.84 9.13 -9.37
CA PRO A 65 3.51 8.78 -9.81
C PRO A 65 3.37 8.81 -11.32
N THR A 66 2.62 7.85 -11.85
CA THR A 66 2.15 7.88 -13.23
C THR A 66 1.01 8.89 -13.35
N ALA A 67 1.19 9.91 -14.18
CA ALA A 67 0.19 10.94 -14.40
C ALA A 67 -1.12 10.31 -14.93
N HIS A 68 -2.21 10.55 -14.23
CA HIS A 68 -3.54 10.12 -14.64
C HIS A 68 -4.60 11.12 -14.18
N THR A 69 -5.57 11.39 -15.04
CA THR A 69 -6.69 12.29 -14.75
C THR A 69 -7.98 11.50 -14.83
N PHE A 70 -8.71 11.47 -13.72
CA PHE A 70 -10.04 10.87 -13.64
C PHE A 70 -11.11 11.90 -13.96
N THR A 71 -12.12 11.51 -14.72
CA THR A 71 -13.25 12.37 -15.08
C THR A 71 -14.57 11.71 -14.75
N PHE A 72 -15.50 12.45 -14.13
CA PHE A 72 -16.83 11.99 -13.78
C PHE A 72 -17.89 12.93 -14.36
N PRO A 73 -18.92 12.42 -15.04
CA PRO A 73 -20.00 13.27 -15.53
C PRO A 73 -20.76 13.92 -14.39
N ALA A 74 -20.97 13.19 -13.29
CA ALA A 74 -21.51 13.73 -12.05
C ALA A 74 -21.03 12.95 -10.82
N ILE A 75 -20.92 13.65 -9.69
CA ILE A 75 -20.77 13.06 -8.35
C ILE A 75 -21.94 13.56 -7.50
N PRO A 76 -22.86 12.69 -7.03
CA PRO A 76 -24.00 13.09 -6.20
C PRO A 76 -23.60 13.84 -4.93
N ALA A 77 -24.53 14.60 -4.33
CA ALA A 77 -24.33 15.21 -3.01
C ALA A 77 -23.99 14.13 -1.97
N GLY A 78 -22.92 14.31 -1.19
CA GLY A 78 -22.41 13.30 -0.26
C GLY A 78 -21.77 12.06 -0.91
N GLY A 79 -21.74 11.98 -2.23
CA GLY A 79 -21.15 10.86 -2.96
C GLY A 79 -19.64 10.79 -2.74
N THR A 80 -19.11 9.57 -2.67
CA THR A 80 -17.68 9.31 -2.50
C THR A 80 -17.16 8.40 -3.61
N VAL A 81 -16.01 8.74 -4.19
CA VAL A 81 -15.29 7.93 -5.17
C VAL A 81 -13.89 7.61 -4.68
N MET A 82 -13.42 6.37 -4.89
CA MET A 82 -12.05 5.97 -4.63
C MET A 82 -11.24 6.08 -5.92
N LEU A 83 -10.16 6.85 -5.90
CA LEU A 83 -9.23 7.01 -7.02
C LEU A 83 -7.87 6.45 -6.62
N ALA A 84 -7.12 5.93 -7.59
CA ALA A 84 -5.81 5.35 -7.35
C ALA A 84 -4.85 5.66 -8.50
N TRP A 85 -3.63 6.07 -8.17
CA TRP A 85 -2.55 6.33 -9.13
C TRP A 85 -1.43 5.33 -8.91
N ASP A 86 -0.98 4.65 -9.97
CA ASP A 86 0.24 3.85 -9.90
C ASP A 86 1.44 4.77 -9.67
N ALA A 87 2.36 4.37 -8.80
CA ALA A 87 3.58 5.12 -8.50
C ALA A 87 4.76 4.18 -8.21
N ASP A 88 5.95 4.63 -8.59
CA ASP A 88 7.21 3.99 -8.25
C ASP A 88 7.78 4.61 -6.97
N PHE A 89 8.04 3.75 -5.98
CA PHE A 89 8.60 4.06 -4.67
C PHE A 89 10.03 3.57 -4.51
N GLN A 90 10.67 2.97 -5.51
CA GLN A 90 12.00 2.35 -5.40
C GLN A 90 13.04 3.28 -4.76
N HIS A 91 12.94 4.59 -5.02
CA HIS A 91 13.85 5.62 -4.53
C HIS A 91 13.25 6.52 -3.44
N ALA A 92 12.04 6.20 -2.95
CA ALA A 92 11.37 6.97 -1.90
C ALA A 92 12.16 6.95 -0.59
N ALA A 93 12.28 8.11 0.05
CA ALA A 93 12.88 8.26 1.35
C ALA A 93 11.87 7.90 2.46
N PRO A 94 12.29 7.27 3.55
CA PRO A 94 11.42 7.08 4.71
C PRO A 94 11.02 8.43 5.28
N GLY A 95 9.74 8.63 5.60
CA GLY A 95 9.25 9.93 6.03
C GLY A 95 7.75 10.13 5.91
N LYS A 96 7.32 11.39 6.08
CA LYS A 96 5.93 11.85 5.94
C LYS A 96 5.74 12.80 4.75
N PRO A 97 5.97 12.38 3.49
CA PRO A 97 5.82 13.28 2.37
C PRO A 97 4.36 13.70 2.17
N LEU A 98 4.19 14.90 1.62
CA LEU A 98 2.88 15.44 1.25
C LEU A 98 2.55 15.05 -0.19
N VAL A 99 1.29 14.71 -0.44
CA VAL A 99 0.72 14.46 -1.76
C VAL A 99 -0.34 15.51 -2.04
N SER A 100 -0.27 16.12 -3.22
CA SER A 100 -1.23 17.11 -3.68
C SER A 100 -2.17 16.52 -4.73
N PHE A 101 -3.47 16.61 -4.47
CA PHE A 101 -4.52 16.29 -5.43
C PHE A 101 -5.23 17.58 -5.84
N VAL A 102 -5.63 17.67 -7.11
CA VAL A 102 -6.44 18.78 -7.60
C VAL A 102 -7.74 18.25 -8.14
N ALA A 103 -8.84 18.82 -7.64
CA ALA A 103 -10.19 18.56 -8.11
C ALA A 103 -10.78 19.83 -8.73
N ARG A 104 -11.54 19.67 -9.82
CA ARG A 104 -12.29 20.75 -10.48
C ARG A 104 -13.66 20.23 -10.87
N ALA A 105 -14.68 21.07 -10.76
CA ALA A 105 -16.04 20.81 -11.22
C ALA A 105 -16.59 22.07 -11.90
N ASP A 106 -17.64 21.94 -12.72
CA ASP A 106 -18.25 23.07 -13.41
C ASP A 106 -18.80 24.12 -12.44
N GLY A 107 -18.62 25.40 -12.78
CA GLY A 107 -19.07 26.51 -11.95
C GLY A 107 -18.20 26.79 -10.71
N PHE A 108 -17.16 25.99 -10.47
CA PHE A 108 -16.25 26.15 -9.33
C PHE A 108 -14.79 26.36 -9.78
N ALA A 109 -14.02 27.08 -8.96
CA ALA A 109 -12.57 27.13 -9.09
C ALA A 109 -11.96 25.80 -8.63
N ALA A 110 -10.80 25.43 -9.16
CA ALA A 110 -10.09 24.22 -8.74
C ALA A 110 -9.78 24.26 -7.24
N GLN A 111 -9.89 23.10 -6.58
CA GLN A 111 -9.57 22.89 -5.18
C GLN A 111 -8.40 21.92 -5.06
N ARG A 112 -7.38 22.33 -4.30
CA ARG A 112 -6.26 21.46 -3.94
C ARG A 112 -6.53 20.79 -2.60
N SER A 113 -6.27 19.49 -2.51
CA SER A 113 -6.25 18.72 -1.28
C SER A 113 -4.84 18.21 -1.05
N ILE A 114 -4.16 18.73 -0.03
CA ILE A 114 -2.81 18.29 0.36
C ILE A 114 -2.94 17.33 1.53
N GLN A 115 -2.42 16.12 1.37
CA GLN A 115 -2.51 15.06 2.34
C GLN A 115 -1.14 14.49 2.66
N GLN A 116 -0.94 14.06 3.90
CA GLN A 116 0.28 13.39 4.29
C GLN A 116 0.16 11.88 4.05
N ILE A 117 1.20 11.26 3.51
CA ILE A 117 1.37 9.80 3.48
C ILE A 117 2.56 9.39 4.36
N PHE A 118 2.65 8.11 4.67
CA PHE A 118 3.74 7.55 5.49
C PHE A 118 4.53 6.56 4.65
N VAL A 119 5.83 6.80 4.53
CA VAL A 119 6.73 5.97 3.75
C VAL A 119 7.72 5.29 4.70
N SER A 120 7.81 3.96 4.61
CA SER A 120 8.83 3.16 5.26
C SER A 120 9.86 2.67 4.23
N GLN A 121 11.08 2.44 4.72
CA GLN A 121 12.15 1.84 3.94
C GLN A 121 12.57 0.50 4.53
N THR A 122 12.28 -0.59 3.82
CA THR A 122 12.74 -1.92 4.20
C THR A 122 13.90 -2.38 3.29
N ARG A 123 15.00 -2.83 3.88
CA ARG A 123 16.20 -3.32 3.17
C ARG A 123 16.73 -4.60 3.81
N PHE A 124 17.29 -5.47 2.99
CA PHE A 124 18.01 -6.66 3.42
C PHE A 124 19.49 -6.54 3.02
N ASP A 125 20.38 -6.70 4.01
CA ASP A 125 21.81 -6.85 3.81
C ASP A 125 22.18 -8.34 3.93
N SER A 126 22.62 -8.92 2.82
CA SER A 126 23.01 -10.33 2.75
C SER A 126 24.38 -10.62 3.37
N ALA A 127 25.27 -9.63 3.46
CA ALA A 127 26.60 -9.80 4.06
C ALA A 127 26.50 -9.93 5.58
N SER A 128 25.60 -9.18 6.22
CA SER A 128 25.36 -9.23 7.67
C SER A 128 24.14 -10.06 8.07
N ASN A 129 23.37 -10.57 7.11
CA ASN A 129 22.07 -11.24 7.34
C ASN A 129 21.14 -10.37 8.22
N THR A 130 20.98 -9.12 7.80
CA THR A 130 20.24 -8.10 8.56
C THR A 130 19.11 -7.51 7.73
N TYR A 131 17.91 -7.49 8.31
CA TYR A 131 16.81 -6.67 7.83
C TYR A 131 16.75 -5.36 8.61
N THR A 132 16.56 -4.26 7.88
CA THR A 132 16.29 -2.95 8.45
C THR A 132 14.97 -2.43 7.91
N CYS A 133 14.13 -1.90 8.80
CA CYS A 133 12.92 -1.17 8.45
C CYS A 133 13.02 0.21 9.09
N THR A 134 13.13 1.24 8.27
CA THR A 134 13.29 2.64 8.70
C THR A 134 12.01 3.42 8.42
N VAL A 135 11.54 4.14 9.43
CA VAL A 135 10.49 5.16 9.33
C VAL A 135 11.06 6.50 9.82
N GLU A 136 10.28 7.57 9.75
CA GLU A 136 10.73 8.88 10.25
C GLU A 136 11.14 8.85 11.73
N GLU A 137 10.41 8.08 12.53
CA GLU A 137 10.59 7.98 13.98
C GLU A 137 11.77 7.10 14.40
N GLY A 138 12.36 6.32 13.49
CA GLY A 138 13.51 5.48 13.79
C GLY A 138 13.62 4.22 12.92
N THR A 139 14.57 3.37 13.29
CA THR A 139 14.90 2.15 12.54
C THR A 139 14.76 0.92 13.43
N LEU A 140 13.97 -0.05 12.96
CA LEU A 140 13.96 -1.42 13.48
C LEU A 140 15.02 -2.23 12.73
N THR A 141 15.91 -2.89 13.47
CA THR A 141 16.94 -3.77 12.92
C THR A 141 16.76 -5.18 13.46
N ILE A 142 16.69 -6.17 12.57
CA ILE A 142 16.63 -7.60 12.90
C ILE A 142 17.84 -8.27 12.27
N SER A 143 18.69 -8.90 13.09
CA SER A 143 19.91 -9.57 12.63
C SER A 143 19.88 -11.04 13.03
N ASN A 144 20.70 -11.86 12.35
CA ASN A 144 20.85 -13.29 12.65
C ASN A 144 19.52 -14.05 12.59
N LEU A 145 18.63 -13.70 11.67
CA LEU A 145 17.40 -14.43 11.43
C LEU A 145 17.74 -15.88 11.09
N GLN A 146 17.24 -16.80 11.91
CA GLN A 146 17.41 -18.24 11.75
C GLN A 146 16.02 -18.88 11.74
N GLY A 147 15.75 -19.69 10.71
CA GLY A 147 14.59 -20.54 10.69
C GLY A 147 14.86 -21.79 11.51
N HIS A 148 14.12 -21.97 12.62
CA HIS A 148 14.04 -23.28 13.23
C HIS A 148 13.09 -24.12 12.39
N SER A 149 13.63 -25.00 11.55
CA SER A 149 12.83 -26.05 10.94
C SER A 149 12.11 -26.82 12.05
N PRO A 150 10.86 -27.28 11.85
CA PRO A 150 10.22 -28.19 12.78
C PRO A 150 11.20 -29.31 13.10
N GLY A 151 11.64 -29.39 14.36
CA GLY A 151 12.45 -30.52 14.79
C GLY A 151 11.68 -31.79 14.45
N LYS A 152 12.38 -32.84 14.00
CA LYS A 152 11.79 -34.18 13.86
C LYS A 152 11.33 -34.68 15.25
N ALA A 153 10.21 -34.18 15.77
CA ALA A 153 9.60 -34.59 17.03
C ALA A 153 8.24 -33.90 17.27
N TRP A 154 7.35 -33.84 16.28
CA TRP A 154 5.91 -33.77 16.61
C TRP A 154 5.29 -35.17 16.73
N GLU A 155 5.98 -36.20 16.24
CA GLU A 155 5.55 -37.60 16.33
C GLU A 155 6.64 -38.45 17.00
N SER A 156 6.69 -38.45 18.33
CA SER A 156 7.39 -39.52 19.06
C SER A 156 6.86 -39.75 20.48
N ARG A 157 5.53 -39.66 20.69
CA ARG A 157 4.88 -40.25 21.87
C ARG A 157 3.79 -41.29 21.57
N GLN A 158 3.55 -41.64 20.30
CA GLN A 158 2.49 -42.61 19.96
C GLN A 158 2.87 -43.69 18.93
N ALA A 159 4.16 -44.00 18.77
CA ALA A 159 4.59 -45.08 17.88
C ALA A 159 5.41 -46.16 18.62
N THR A 160 4.88 -46.67 19.74
CA THR A 160 5.33 -47.96 20.31
C THR A 160 4.36 -49.10 19.98
N ALA A 161 3.59 -48.98 18.89
CA ALA A 161 2.67 -50.05 18.50
C ALA A 161 2.33 -50.06 17.01
N ARG A 162 3.33 -50.21 16.13
CA ARG A 162 3.28 -51.16 15.00
C ARG A 162 4.49 -50.96 14.07
N ASN A 163 5.28 -52.02 14.03
CA ASN A 163 6.38 -52.20 13.11
C ASN A 163 5.96 -52.03 11.64
N ALA A 164 6.90 -51.46 10.88
CA ALA A 164 7.37 -51.95 9.60
C ALA A 164 6.33 -52.28 8.52
N ALA A 165 6.20 -51.38 7.53
CA ALA A 165 6.47 -51.71 6.13
C ALA A 165 6.35 -50.47 5.23
N ALA A 166 7.29 -50.38 4.27
CA ALA A 166 7.24 -49.64 3.01
C ALA A 166 7.39 -48.11 3.03
N ARG A 167 8.55 -47.66 2.49
CA ARG A 167 8.64 -46.41 1.72
C ARG A 167 7.90 -46.62 0.38
N PRO A 168 7.31 -45.57 -0.22
CA PRO A 168 8.04 -44.95 -1.33
C PRO A 168 7.88 -43.43 -1.45
N ASP A 169 8.73 -42.86 -2.31
CA ASP A 169 8.72 -41.51 -2.84
C ASP A 169 7.34 -40.87 -3.05
N SER A 170 7.18 -39.65 -2.52
CA SER A 170 6.72 -38.46 -3.24
C SER A 170 6.34 -37.41 -2.21
N ALA A 171 7.24 -36.46 -1.96
CA ALA A 171 6.89 -35.23 -1.27
C ALA A 171 5.95 -34.44 -2.18
N ARG A 172 4.64 -34.74 -2.11
CA ARG A 172 3.59 -33.84 -2.60
C ARG A 172 3.58 -32.63 -1.69
N TRP A 173 4.01 -31.51 -2.25
CA TRP A 173 3.63 -30.18 -1.79
C TRP A 173 2.13 -30.15 -1.50
N CYS A 174 1.75 -29.65 -0.33
CA CYS A 174 0.36 -29.31 -0.01
C CYS A 174 -0.14 -28.28 -1.04
N PRO A 175 -1.31 -28.48 -1.66
CA PRO A 175 -1.94 -27.41 -2.40
C PRO A 175 -2.49 -26.37 -1.40
N PRO A 176 -2.65 -25.09 -1.81
CA PRO A 176 -3.44 -24.15 -1.03
C PRO A 176 -4.90 -24.62 -0.97
N ALA A 177 -5.57 -24.21 0.10
CA ALA A 177 -6.87 -24.71 0.58
C ALA A 177 -7.95 -24.94 -0.48
#